data_AF-A0A0Q4C572-F1
#
_entry.id   AF-A0A0Q4C572-F1
#
_cell.length_a   1.000
_cell.length_b   1.000
_cell.length_c   1.000
_cell.angle_alpha   90.00
_cell.angle_beta   90.00
_cell.angle_gamma   90.00
#
_symmetry.space_group_name_H-M   'P 1'
#
loop_
_entity.id
_entity.type
_entity.pdbx_description
1 polymer ?
#
loop_
_entity_poly.entity_id
_entity_poly.type
_entity_poly.pdbx_seq_one_letter_code
_entity_poly.pdbx_strand_id
1 'polypeptide(L)' 'MKTLRIIVPVAALALAACSKPDTAPGPGGVTVGEAKALDEAAAMLDERRPPAQAIQPEPASTGTPAP' A
#
# COMPACT_ATOMS: atom_id res chain seq x y z
N MET A 1 29.99 11.91 29.68
CA MET A 1 28.94 12.64 28.91
C MET A 1 29.24 12.79 27.41
N LYS A 2 30.50 12.83 26.97
CA LYS A 2 30.85 12.99 25.53
C LYS A 2 30.57 11.72 24.70
N THR A 3 30.77 10.53 25.29
CA THR A 3 30.46 9.23 24.70
C THR A 3 28.97 9.01 24.48
N LEU A 4 28.13 9.48 25.41
CA LEU A 4 26.67 9.37 25.31
C LEU A 4 26.09 10.17 24.12
N ARG A 5 26.76 11.25 23.69
CA ARG A 5 26.35 12.07 22.53
C ARG A 5 26.56 11.38 21.18
N ILE A 6 27.46 10.40 21.10
CA ILE A 6 27.76 9.68 19.85
C ILE A 6 26.88 8.43 19.72
N ILE A 7 26.46 7.83 20.84
CA ILE A 7 25.65 6.60 20.84
C ILE A 7 24.23 6.86 20.30
N VAL A 8 23.63 8.02 20.61
CA VAL A 8 22.26 8.37 20.20
C VAL A 8 22.05 8.37 18.68
N PRO A 9 22.86 9.08 17.86
CA PRO A 9 22.67 9.06 16.41
C PRO A 9 22.99 7.69 15.80
N VAL A 10 23.98 6.96 16.32
CA VAL A 10 24.34 5.63 15.84
C VAL A 10 23.20 4.62 16.05
N ALA A 11 22.53 4.68 17.20
CA ALA A 11 21.37 3.84 17.47
C ALA A 11 20.19 4.15 16.54
N ALA A 12 19.94 5.43 16.22
CA ALA A 12 18.89 5.83 15.29
C ALA A 12 19.11 5.30 13.86
N LEU A 13 20.37 5.32 13.38
CA LEU A 13 20.71 4.75 12.07
C LEU A 13 20.55 3.22 12.04
N ALA A 14 20.86 2.53 13.14
CA ALA A 14 20.67 1.08 13.23
C ALA A 14 19.18 0.68 13.19
N LEU A 15 18.28 1.50 13.76
CA LEU A 15 16.82 1.27 13.68
C LEU A 15 16.27 1.48 12.27
N ALA A 16 16.82 2.43 11.50
CA ALA A 16 16.39 2.65 10.12
C ALA A 16 16.64 1.42 9.21
N ALA A 17 17.63 0.59 9.54
CA ALA A 17 17.91 -0.66 8.82
C ALA A 17 16.88 -1.78 9.09
N CYS A 18 16.03 -1.65 10.12
CA CYS A 18 14.92 -2.56 10.37
C CYS A 18 13.62 -2.16 9.64
N SER A 19 13.64 -1.10 8.83
CA SER A 19 12.47 -0.74 8.00
C SER A 19 12.25 -1.82 6.93
N LYS A 20 11.00 -2.23 6.76
CA LYS A 20 10.63 -3.19 5.73
C LYS A 20 10.88 -2.56 4.35
N PRO A 21 11.61 -3.19 3.42
CA PRO A 21 11.73 -2.69 2.06
C PRO A 21 10.37 -2.78 1.36
N ASP A 22 10.13 -1.92 0.37
CA ASP A 22 8.87 -1.92 -0.40
C ASP A 22 8.62 -3.26 -1.12
N THR A 23 9.70 -3.99 -1.45
CA THR A 23 9.65 -5.32 -2.07
C THR A 23 9.41 -6.46 -1.08
N ALA A 24 9.32 -6.17 0.22
CA ALA A 24 9.04 -7.20 1.20
C ALA A 24 7.64 -7.79 0.97
N PRO A 25 7.47 -9.12 1.15
CA PRO A 25 6.16 -9.73 1.11
C PRO A 25 5.22 -9.10 2.13
N GLY A 26 4.07 -8.63 1.65
CA GLY A 26 2.97 -8.08 2.43
C GLY A 26 1.80 -9.06 2.53
N PRO A 27 0.77 -8.72 3.34
CA PRO A 27 -0.47 -9.49 3.40
C PRO A 27 -1.19 -9.49 2.05
N GLY A 28 -1.81 -10.61 1.67
CA GLY A 28 -2.50 -10.76 0.39
C GLY A 28 -1.61 -11.17 -0.79
N GLY A 29 -0.34 -11.52 -0.55
CA GLY A 29 0.56 -11.99 -1.59
C GLY A 29 1.15 -10.88 -2.47
N VAL A 30 0.89 -9.62 -2.12
CA VAL A 30 1.47 -8.42 -2.74
C VAL A 30 2.58 -7.87 -1.85
N THR A 31 3.52 -7.17 -2.45
CA THR A 31 4.56 -6.43 -1.74
C THR A 31 3.98 -5.18 -1.07
N VAL A 32 4.71 -4.63 -0.09
CA VAL A 32 4.29 -3.39 0.59
C VAL A 32 4.14 -2.23 -0.39
N GLY A 33 5.04 -2.12 -1.37
CA GLY A 33 4.98 -1.12 -2.42
C GLY A 33 3.79 -1.29 -3.35
N GLU A 34 3.49 -2.55 -3.74
CA GLU A 34 2.31 -2.86 -4.55
C GLU A 34 1.00 -2.53 -3.82
N ALA A 35 0.90 -2.87 -2.53
CA ALA A 35 -0.28 -2.53 -1.71
C ALA A 35 -0.51 -1.01 -1.66
N LYS A 36 0.55 -0.24 -1.43
CA LYS A 36 0.48 1.22 -1.43
C LYS A 36 0.02 1.79 -2.78
N ALA A 37 0.51 1.24 -3.89
CA ALA A 37 0.11 1.66 -5.22
C ALA A 37 -1.37 1.35 -5.52
N LEU A 38 -1.86 0.20 -5.03
CA LEU A 38 -3.29 -0.17 -5.11
C LEU A 38 -4.17 0.79 -4.31
N ASP A 39 -3.74 1.19 -3.11
CA ASP A 39 -4.47 2.14 -2.27
C ASP A 39 -4.55 3.53 -2.91
N GLU A 40 -3.46 4.00 -3.54
CA GLU A 40 -3.45 5.26 -4.28
C GLU A 40 -4.41 5.21 -5.48
N ALA A 41 -4.41 4.11 -6.23
CA ALA A 41 -5.35 3.91 -7.33
C ALA A 41 -6.82 3.90 -6.84
N ALA A 42 -7.09 3.28 -5.69
CA ALA A 42 -8.41 3.29 -5.08
C ALA A 42 -8.84 4.72 -4.67
N ALA A 43 -7.93 5.50 -4.09
CA ALA A 43 -8.21 6.90 -3.74
C ALA A 43 -8.58 7.75 -4.97
N MET A 44 -7.87 7.58 -6.09
CA MET A 44 -8.21 8.25 -7.36
C MET A 44 -9.59 7.87 -7.90
N LEU A 45 -10.05 6.63 -7.68
CA LEU A 45 -11.39 6.18 -8.06
C LEU A 45 -12.45 6.78 -7.14
N ASP A 46 -12.17 6.86 -5.84
CA ASP A 46 -13.07 7.47 -4.86
C ASP A 46 -13.28 8.96 -5.13
N GLU A 47 -12.23 9.70 -5.50
CA GLU A 47 -12.33 11.10 -5.94
C GLU A 47 -13.26 11.29 -7.15
N ARG A 48 -13.33 10.28 -8.01
CA ARG A 48 -14.15 10.26 -9.23
C ARG A 48 -15.44 9.47 -9.05
N ARG A 49 -15.85 9.19 -7.82
CA ARG A 49 -17.03 8.36 -7.55
C ARG A 49 -18.28 9.02 -8.15
N PRO A 50 -18.96 8.35 -9.11
CA PRO A 50 -20.18 8.88 -9.68
C PRO A 50 -21.32 8.88 -8.65
N PRO A 51 -22.34 9.74 -8.82
CA PRO A 51 -23.51 9.73 -7.94
C PRO A 51 -24.20 8.37 -7.97
N ALA A 52 -24.80 7.96 -6.85
CA ALA A 52 -25.38 6.61 -6.69
C ALA A 52 -26.42 6.27 -7.78
N GLN A 53 -27.17 7.27 -8.28
CA GLN A 53 -28.15 7.10 -9.36
C GLN A 53 -27.51 6.80 -10.73
N ALA A 54 -26.23 7.11 -10.93
CA ALA A 54 -25.49 6.79 -12.15
C ALA A 54 -24.92 5.36 -12.14
N ILE A 55 -24.91 4.69 -10.99
CA ILE A 55 -24.55 3.26 -10.90
C ILE A 55 -25.77 2.46 -11.32
N GLN A 56 -25.83 2.03 -12.58
CA GLN A 56 -26.84 1.08 -13.03
C GLN A 56 -26.39 -0.33 -12.65
N PRO A 57 -27.26 -1.16 -12.04
CA PRO A 57 -26.93 -2.55 -11.80
C PRO A 57 -26.75 -3.25 -13.16
N GLU A 58 -25.51 -3.62 -13.49
CA GLU A 58 -25.28 -4.50 -14.63
C GLU A 58 -25.92 -5.86 -14.32
N PRO A 59 -26.62 -6.48 -15.30
CA PRO A 59 -27.03 -7.87 -15.16
C PRO A 59 -25.78 -8.69 -14.89
N ALA A 60 -25.82 -9.52 -13.83
CA ALA A 60 -24.68 -10.31 -13.38
C ALA A 60 -23.99 -11.00 -14.56
N SER A 61 -22.86 -10.44 -14.99
CA SER A 61 -22.00 -11.11 -15.95
C SER A 61 -21.46 -12.33 -15.24
N THR A 62 -22.01 -13.49 -15.58
CA THR A 62 -21.46 -14.79 -15.17
C THR A 62 -20.07 -14.85 -15.77
N GLY A 63 -19.07 -14.56 -14.93
CA GLY A 63 -17.66 -14.56 -15.31
C GLY A 63 -17.22 -15.95 -15.73
N THR A 64 -17.54 -16.33 -16.96
CA THR A 64 -16.83 -17.36 -17.70
C THR A 64 -15.49 -16.74 -18.06
N PRO A 65 -14.36 -17.26 -17.55
CA PRO A 65 -13.05 -16.80 -17.98
C PRO A 65 -12.95 -17.06 -19.49
N ALA A 66 -12.56 -16.05 -20.26
CA ALA A 66 -12.24 -16.23 -21.66
C ALA A 66 -11.05 -17.23 -21.78
N PRO A 67 -11.09 -18.16 -22.75
CA PRO A 67 -10.03 -19.16 -22.94
C PRO A 67 -8.69 -18.55 -23.34
#